data_AF-A0A662RKR3-F1
#
_entry.id   AF-A0A662RKR3-F1
#
_cell.length_a   1.000
_cell.length_b   1.000
_cell.length_c   1.000
_cell.angle_alpha   90.00
_cell.angle_beta   90.00
_cell.angle_gamma   90.00
#
_symmetry.space_group_name_H-M   'P 1'
#
loop_
_entity.id
_entity.type
_entity.pdbx_description
1 polymer ?
#
loop_
_entity_poly.entity_id
_entity_poly.type
_entity_poly.pdbx_seq_one_letter_code
_entity_poly.pdbx_strand_id
1 'polypeptide(L)' 'GVMNAGEEIRENDEVIFRGDKAFGVGRAKMSGWEMVESERGVAVNVREVEVESMPGC' A
#
# COMPACT_ATOMS: atom_id res chain seq x y z
N GLY A 1 -9.29 -1.84 2.57
CA GLY A 1 -8.78 -0.64 3.25
C GLY A 1 -7.36 -0.89 3.72
N VAL A 2 -6.69 0.15 4.19
CA VAL A 2 -5.36 0.04 4.81
C VAL A 2 -5.56 -0.19 6.31
N MET A 3 -4.97 -1.26 6.86
CA MET A 3 -5.14 -1.61 8.28
C MET A 3 -4.14 -0.87 9.18
N ASN A 4 -2.96 -0.55 8.65
CA ASN A 4 -1.90 0.13 9.34
C ASN A 4 -0.97 0.80 8.30
N ALA A 5 -0.47 1.98 8.63
CA ALA A 5 0.55 2.68 7.86
C ALA A 5 1.45 3.47 8.83
N GLY A 6 2.72 3.68 8.45
CA GLY A 6 3.67 4.47 9.24
C GLY A 6 3.24 5.94 9.31
N GLU A 7 3.30 6.52 10.50
CA GLU A 7 2.91 7.92 10.74
C GLU A 7 3.86 8.92 10.05
N GLU A 8 5.06 8.48 9.69
CA GLU A 8 6.05 9.25 8.95
C GLU A 8 5.74 9.39 7.45
N ILE A 9 4.85 8.56 6.90
CA ILE A 9 4.54 8.53 5.47
C ILE A 9 3.80 9.81 5.07
N ARG A 10 4.31 10.50 4.06
CA ARG A 10 3.70 11.68 3.45
C ARG A 10 3.23 11.44 2.04
N GLU A 11 2.36 12.34 1.56
CA GLU A 11 1.95 12.34 0.17
C GLU A 11 3.18 12.44 -0.75
N ASN A 12 3.18 11.62 -1.79
CA ASN A 12 4.24 11.46 -2.78
C ASN A 12 5.48 10.71 -2.30
N ASP A 13 5.52 10.18 -1.07
CA ASP A 13 6.60 9.30 -0.65
C ASP A 13 6.56 7.97 -1.38
N GLU A 14 7.74 7.39 -1.58
CA GLU A 14 7.83 6.01 -2.06
C GLU A 14 7.58 5.07 -0.88
N VAL A 15 6.61 4.17 -1.07
CA VAL A 15 6.12 3.28 -0.02
C VAL A 15 6.10 1.85 -0.51
N ILE A 16 6.36 0.95 0.42
CA ILE A 16 6.17 -0.49 0.25
C ILE A 16 4.84 -0.82 0.90
N PHE A 17 4.00 -1.58 0.20
CA PHE A 17 2.75 -2.10 0.77
C PHE A 17 2.77 -3.63 0.76
N ARG A 18 2.19 -4.22 1.80
CA ARG A 18 2.04 -5.66 1.95
C ARG A 18 0.61 -5.98 2.33
N GLY A 19 0.02 -6.93 1.62
CA GLY A 19 -1.19 -7.63 2.02
C GLY A 19 -0.95 -9.13 1.97
N ASP A 20 -1.96 -9.91 2.38
CA ASP A 20 -1.84 -11.37 2.51
C ASP A 20 -1.47 -12.10 1.20
N LYS A 21 -1.74 -11.49 0.05
CA LYS A 21 -1.52 -12.09 -1.29
C LYS A 21 -0.72 -11.21 -2.24
N ALA A 22 -0.31 -10.03 -1.80
CA ALA A 22 0.31 -9.03 -2.65
C ALA A 22 1.36 -8.27 -1.86
N PHE A 23 2.53 -8.13 -2.47
CA PHE A 23 3.60 -7.28 -1.97
C PHE A 23 4.03 -6.37 -3.11
N GLY A 24 4.25 -5.10 -2.85
CA GLY A 24 4.58 -4.19 -3.94
C GLY A 24 5.09 -2.85 -3.48
N VAL A 25 5.47 -2.06 -4.48
CA VAL A 25 5.98 -0.72 -4.30
C VAL A 25 5.11 0.27 -5.04
N GLY A 26 4.96 1.45 -4.47
CA GLY A 26 4.15 2.50 -5.05
C GLY A 26 4.47 3.85 -4.45
N ARG A 27 3.65 4.83 -4.83
CA ARG A 27 3.74 6.19 -4.31
C ARG A 27 2.53 6.50 -3.44
N ALA A 28 2.76 6.96 -2.22
CA ALA A 28 1.70 7.39 -1.32
C ALA A 28 0.89 8.54 -1.95
N LYS A 29 -0.42 8.45 -1.81
CA LYS A 29 -1.38 9.47 -2.27
C LYS A 29 -2.03 10.23 -1.12
N MET A 30 -1.73 9.84 0.11
CA MET A 30 -2.19 10.46 1.35
C MET A 30 -1.19 10.15 2.46
N SER A 31 -1.34 10.79 3.61
CA SER A 31 -0.47 10.54 4.77
C SER A 31 -0.81 9.21 5.44
N GLY A 32 0.14 8.60 6.16
CA GLY A 32 -0.09 7.29 6.78
C GLY A 32 -1.32 7.21 7.68
N TRP A 33 -1.52 8.19 8.57
CA TRP A 33 -2.73 8.25 9.42
C TRP A 33 -4.02 8.34 8.59
N GLU A 34 -3.98 9.09 7.49
CA GLU A 34 -5.11 9.29 6.60
C GLU A 34 -5.44 8.03 5.81
N MET A 35 -4.44 7.20 5.47
CA MET A 35 -4.64 5.89 4.85
C MET A 35 -5.46 4.95 5.72
N VAL A 36 -5.24 4.97 7.03
CA VAL A 36 -5.91 4.09 7.99
C VAL A 36 -7.33 4.58 8.28
N GLU A 37 -7.51 5.88 8.47
CA GLU A 37 -8.83 6.48 8.76
C GLU A 37 -9.74 6.53 7.52
N SER A 38 -9.16 6.56 6.31
CA SER A 38 -9.94 6.66 5.07
C SER A 38 -10.38 5.31 4.54
N GLU A 39 -11.69 5.12 4.45
CA GLU A 39 -12.29 3.94 3.81
C GLU A 39 -12.53 4.12 2.30
N ARG A 40 -12.31 5.33 1.77
CA ARG A 40 -12.55 5.71 0.37
C ARG A 40 -11.35 6.46 -0.19
N GLY A 41 -11.13 6.34 -1.50
CA GLY A 41 -9.99 6.95 -2.19
C GLY A 41 -8.88 5.94 -2.48
N VAL A 42 -7.80 6.43 -3.10
CA VAL A 42 -6.64 5.61 -3.48
C VAL A 42 -5.50 5.94 -2.53
N ALA A 43 -5.09 5.02 -1.66
CA ALA A 43 -4.01 5.24 -0.68
C ALA A 43 -2.61 5.24 -1.32
N VAL A 44 -2.38 4.34 -2.28
CA VAL A 44 -1.08 4.16 -2.94
C VAL A 44 -1.30 4.01 -4.44
N ASN A 45 -0.55 4.76 -5.23
CA ASN A 45 -0.43 4.54 -6.66
C ASN A 45 0.63 3.46 -6.92
N VAL A 46 0.17 2.25 -7.23
CA VAL A 46 1.02 1.06 -7.40
C VAL A 46 1.87 1.21 -8.67
N ARG A 47 3.17 0.96 -8.54
CA ARG A 47 4.11 0.92 -9.67
C ARG A 47 4.42 -0.50 -10.08
N GLU A 48 4.67 -1.35 -9.08
CA GLU A 48 5.00 -2.75 -9.27
C GLU A 48 4.36 -3.55 -8.14
N VAL A 49 3.85 -4.73 -8.47
CA VAL A 49 3.26 -5.66 -7.51
C VAL A 49 3.72 -7.06 -7.84
N GLU A 50 4.29 -7.71 -6.84
CA GLU A 50 4.50 -9.15 -6.81
C GLU A 50 3.26 -9.77 -6.19
N VAL A 51 2.53 -10.52 -7.00
CA VAL A 51 1.50 -11.42 -6.51
C VAL A 51 2.14 -12.76 -6.27
N GLU A 52 1.91 -13.32 -5.09
CA GLU A 52 2.34 -14.69 -4.82
C GLU A 52 1.53 -15.60 -5.74
N SER A 53 2.09 -15.88 -6.92
CA SER A 53 1.62 -16.92 -7.80
C SER A 53 2.05 -18.20 -7.13
N MET A 54 1.18 -18.79 -6.29
CA MET A 54 1.36 -20.15 -5.82
C MET A 54 1.78 -20.99 -7.03
N PRO A 55 3.01 -21.55 -7.06
CA PRO A 55 3.33 -22.53 -8.08
C PRO A 55 2.48 -23.75 -7.73
N GLY A 56 1.37 -23.91 -8.44
CA GLY A 56 0.60 -25.14 -8.40
C GLY A 56 1.47 -26.27 -8.92
N CYS A 57 1.99 -27.08 -8.00
CA CYS A 57 2.19 -28.52 -8.18
C CYS A 57 2.10 -29.19 -6.81
#